data_AF-A0A257T813-F1
#
_entry.id   AF-A0A257T813-F1
#
_cell.length_a   1.000
_cell.length_b   1.000
_cell.length_c   1.000
_cell.angle_alpha   90.00
_cell.angle_beta   90.00
_cell.angle_gamma   90.00
#
_symmetry.space_group_name_H-M   'P 1'
#
loop_
_entity.id
_entity.type
_entity.pdbx_description
1 polymer ?
#
loop_
_entity_poly.entity_id
_entity_poly.type
_entity_poly.pdbx_seq_one_letter_code
_entity_poly.pdbx_strand_id
1 'polypeptide(L)'
;MTRYTGIIDHYRAFLPLAPETPAVSLGEGNTPLIECINMPRQLGLDIRLFLKFEGLNPTGSFKDRGMTMAVTKAKEEGSEMVICAS
;
A
#
# COMPACT_ATOMS: atom_id res chain seq x y z
N MET A 1 12.32 0.94 -17.33
CA MET A 1 11.77 0.77 -15.97
C MET A 1 10.64 -0.24 -16.05
N THR A 2 10.63 -1.25 -15.19
CA THR A 2 9.52 -2.20 -15.10
C THR A 2 8.29 -1.48 -14.55
N ARG A 3 7.12 -1.68 -15.16
CA ARG A 3 5.85 -1.08 -14.71
C ARG A 3 5.52 -1.61 -13.31
N TYR A 4 5.14 -0.71 -12.39
CA TYR A 4 4.63 -1.09 -11.08
C TYR A 4 3.18 -1.57 -11.20
N THR A 5 2.84 -2.70 -10.55
CA THR A 5 1.52 -3.35 -10.67
C THR A 5 0.75 -3.47 -9.35
N GLY A 6 1.28 -2.96 -8.24
CA GLY A 6 0.65 -3.02 -6.91
C GLY A 6 1.49 -3.80 -5.89
N ILE A 7 1.06 -3.80 -4.63
CA ILE A 7 1.87 -4.40 -3.55
C ILE A 7 1.91 -5.93 -3.61
N ILE A 8 0.84 -6.58 -4.09
CA ILE A 8 0.75 -8.05 -4.08
C ILE A 8 1.82 -8.64 -4.98
N ASP A 9 1.90 -8.21 -6.24
CA ASP A 9 2.88 -8.76 -7.17
C ASP A 9 4.31 -8.36 -6.78
N HIS A 10 4.50 -7.15 -6.25
CA HIS A 10 5.82 -6.67 -5.86
C HIS A 10 6.37 -7.41 -4.62
N TYR A 11 5.52 -7.76 -3.65
CA TYR A 11 5.92 -8.40 -2.39
C TYR A 11 5.36 -9.81 -2.23
N ARG A 12 5.01 -10.51 -3.33
CA ARG A 12 4.29 -11.79 -3.31
C ARG A 12 4.93 -12.84 -2.40
N ALA A 13 6.25 -12.89 -2.36
CA ALA A 13 7.01 -13.84 -1.53
C ALA A 13 6.75 -13.68 -0.01
N PHE A 14 6.19 -12.56 0.43
CA PHE A 14 5.91 -12.26 1.84
C PHE A 14 4.43 -12.34 2.19
N LEU A 15 3.56 -12.65 1.23
CA LEU A 15 2.10 -12.58 1.40
C LEU A 15 1.46 -13.99 1.35
N PRO A 16 0.42 -14.24 2.15
CA PRO A 16 -0.21 -15.57 2.29
C PRO A 16 -1.23 -15.86 1.17
N LEU A 17 -0.78 -15.81 -0.08
CA LEU A 17 -1.58 -16.10 -1.28
C LEU A 17 -1.00 -17.30 -2.02
N ALA A 18 -1.86 -18.07 -2.68
CA ALA A 18 -1.38 -19.10 -3.60
C ALA A 18 -0.62 -18.44 -4.77
N PRO A 19 0.43 -19.09 -5.32
CA PRO A 19 1.24 -18.53 -6.40
C PRO A 19 0.42 -18.06 -7.61
N GLU A 20 -0.60 -18.83 -7.96
CA GLU A 20 -1.52 -18.63 -9.08
C GLU A 20 -2.63 -17.60 -8.81
N THR A 21 -2.81 -17.14 -7.58
CA THR A 21 -3.91 -16.23 -7.22
C THR A 21 -3.73 -14.87 -7.90
N PRO A 22 -4.68 -14.46 -8.78
CA PRO A 22 -4.62 -13.17 -9.44
C PRO A 22 -4.83 -12.04 -8.43
N ALA A 23 -3.94 -11.05 -8.44
CA ALA A 23 -4.05 -9.89 -7.55
C ALA A 23 -5.23 -8.98 -7.96
N VAL A 24 -6.07 -8.61 -7.00
CA VAL A 24 -7.01 -7.49 -7.15
C VAL A 24 -6.28 -6.22 -6.74
N SER A 25 -5.79 -5.46 -7.71
CA SER A 25 -4.90 -4.31 -7.51
C SER A 25 -5.43 -3.06 -8.19
N LEU A 26 -5.20 -1.90 -7.57
CA LEU A 26 -5.38 -0.58 -8.18
C LEU A 26 -4.03 0.13 -8.38
N GLY A 27 -2.92 -0.59 -8.22
CA GLY A 27 -1.57 -0.01 -8.24
C GLY A 27 -1.20 0.69 -6.93
N GLU A 28 -1.84 0.30 -5.83
CA GLU A 28 -1.54 0.79 -4.48
C GLU A 28 -0.11 0.48 -4.04
N GLY A 29 0.40 1.25 -3.08
CA GLY A 29 1.77 1.14 -2.63
C GLY A 29 2.74 1.99 -3.44
N ASN A 30 4.03 1.68 -3.31
CA ASN A 30 5.15 2.48 -3.87
C ASN A 30 5.03 4.01 -3.69
N THR A 31 4.38 4.44 -2.61
CA THR A 31 4.16 5.86 -2.30
C THR A 31 5.50 6.55 -1.98
N PRO A 32 5.62 7.86 -2.27
CA PRO A 32 6.85 8.59 -2.00
C PRO A 32 7.27 8.54 -0.52
N LEU A 33 8.58 8.48 -0.29
CA LEU A 33 9.21 8.77 0.98
C LEU A 33 9.88 10.15 0.86
N ILE A 34 9.24 11.18 1.40
CA ILE A 34 9.60 12.58 1.17
C ILE A 34 10.43 13.08 2.34
N GLU A 35 11.67 13.49 2.10
CA GLU A 35 12.50 14.15 3.12
C GLU A 35 12.00 15.56 3.39
N CYS A 36 11.68 15.86 4.65
CA CYS A 36 11.27 17.17 5.11
C CYS A 36 12.48 18.02 5.46
N ILE A 37 12.90 18.89 4.55
CA ILE A 37 14.05 19.79 4.77
C ILE A 37 13.70 21.04 5.61
N ASN A 38 12.43 21.47 5.57
CA ASN A 38 12.02 22.72 6.22
C ASN A 38 11.62 22.54 7.69
N MET A 39 10.94 21.44 8.01
CA MET A 39 10.37 21.24 9.35
C MET A 39 11.43 21.05 10.45
N PRO A 40 12.46 20.18 10.30
CA PRO A 40 13.54 20.09 11.28
C PRO A 40 14.26 21.43 11.48
N ARG A 41 14.52 22.16 10.39
CA ARG A 41 15.13 23.51 10.43
C ARG A 41 14.29 24.52 11.20
N GLN A 42 12.96 24.53 10.98
CA GLN A 42 12.04 25.43 11.69
C GLN A 42 11.90 25.09 13.18
N LEU A 43 12.06 23.82 13.54
CA LEU A 43 11.95 23.33 14.92
C LEU A 43 13.30 23.32 15.68
N GLY A 44 14.40 23.68 15.02
CA GLY A 44 15.75 23.63 15.62
C GLY A 44 16.22 22.21 15.94
N LEU A 45 15.73 21.21 15.22
CA LEU A 45 16.07 19.79 15.44
C LEU A 45 17.18 19.35 14.47
N ASP A 46 18.22 18.71 15.01
CA ASP A 46 19.25 18.03 14.22
C ASP A 46 18.83 16.58 13.93
N ILE A 47 17.78 16.43 13.12
CA ILE A 47 17.24 15.13 12.70
C ILE A 47 16.90 15.14 11.21
N ARG A 48 16.91 13.96 10.59
CA ARG A 48 16.31 13.75 9.27
C ARG A 48 14.88 13.26 9.45
N LEU A 49 13.92 14.05 8.97
CA LEU A 49 12.51 13.72 9.03
C LEU A 49 12.01 13.28 7.65
N PHE A 50 11.30 12.16 7.59
CA PHE A 50 10.69 11.66 6.35
C PHE A 50 9.19 11.47 6.50
N LEU A 51 8.45 11.79 5.44
CA LEU A 51 7.02 11.52 5.32
C LEU A 51 6.80 10.39 4.35
N LYS A 52 6.22 9.29 4.83
CA LYS A 52 5.69 8.25 3.96
C LYS A 52 4.31 8.70 3.49
N PHE A 53 4.21 9.21 2.26
CA PHE A 53 3.02 9.95 1.82
C PHE A 53 1.92 9.02 1.30
N GLU A 54 1.23 8.36 2.22
CA GLU A 54 0.19 7.36 1.96
C GLU A 54 -1.10 7.92 1.33
N GLY A 55 -1.28 9.24 1.32
CA GLY A 55 -2.42 9.89 0.68
C GLY A 55 -2.42 9.77 -0.86
N LEU A 56 -1.32 9.30 -1.46
CA LEU A 56 -1.22 9.04 -2.90
C LEU A 56 -1.58 7.60 -3.30
N ASN A 57 -2.03 6.76 -2.36
CA ASN A 57 -2.67 5.50 -2.72
C ASN A 57 -4.01 5.78 -3.47
N PRO A 58 -4.52 4.82 -4.26
CA PRO A 58 -5.68 5.00 -5.14
C PRO A 58 -6.93 5.61 -4.50
N THR A 59 -7.28 5.25 -3.26
CA THR A 59 -8.45 5.80 -2.55
C THR A 59 -8.06 6.84 -1.49
N GLY A 60 -6.80 7.30 -1.49
CA GLY A 60 -6.33 8.38 -0.62
C GLY A 60 -5.92 7.95 0.79
N SER A 61 -5.73 6.66 1.07
CA SER A 61 -5.24 6.23 2.38
C SER A 61 -4.39 4.95 2.32
N PHE A 62 -3.65 4.68 3.39
CA PHE A 62 -2.89 3.42 3.53
C PHE A 62 -3.79 2.17 3.56
N LYS A 63 -5.11 2.31 3.78
CA LYS A 63 -6.04 1.18 3.84
C LYS A 63 -6.03 0.37 2.56
N ASP A 64 -5.69 0.97 1.42
CA ASP A 64 -5.59 0.27 0.13
C ASP A 64 -4.62 -0.91 0.19
N ARG A 65 -3.52 -0.78 0.93
CA ARG A 65 -2.56 -1.88 1.16
C ARG A 65 -3.20 -3.07 1.86
N GLY A 66 -4.07 -2.81 2.83
CA GLY A 66 -4.80 -3.88 3.52
C GLY A 66 -5.93 -4.43 2.64
N MET A 67 -6.65 -3.55 1.95
CA MET A 67 -7.85 -3.89 1.19
C MET A 67 -7.55 -4.69 -0.07
N THR A 68 -6.49 -4.38 -0.82
CA THR A 68 -6.05 -5.22 -1.95
C THR A 68 -5.81 -6.66 -1.50
N MET A 69 -5.16 -6.85 -0.35
CA MET A 69 -4.85 -8.16 0.19
C MET A 69 -6.12 -8.85 0.71
N ALA A 70 -6.93 -8.18 1.53
CA ALA A 70 -8.17 -8.73 2.05
C ALA A 70 -9.15 -9.14 0.93
N VAL A 71 -9.34 -8.29 -0.08
CA VAL A 71 -10.25 -8.57 -1.21
C VAL A 71 -9.70 -9.68 -2.11
N THR A 72 -8.39 -9.70 -2.37
CA THR A 72 -7.76 -10.78 -3.13
C THR A 72 -7.95 -12.12 -2.43
N LYS A 73 -7.71 -12.17 -1.11
CA LYS A 73 -7.89 -13.40 -0.32
C LYS A 73 -9.35 -13.84 -0.25
N ALA A 74 -10.27 -12.90 0.00
CA ALA A 74 -11.70 -13.21 0.04
C ALA A 74 -12.17 -13.83 -1.28
N LYS A 75 -11.70 -13.30 -2.42
CA LYS A 75 -11.99 -13.86 -3.74
C LYS A 75 -11.35 -15.24 -3.96
N GLU A 76 -10.10 -15.43 -3.51
CA GLU A 76 -9.41 -16.73 -3.52
C GLU A 76 -10.22 -17.80 -2.75
N GLU A 77 -10.80 -17.42 -1.62
CA GLU A 77 -11.62 -18.29 -0.76
C GLU A 77 -13.07 -18.45 -1.25
N GLY A 78 -13.43 -17.83 -2.38
CA GLY A 78 -14.76 -17.97 -2.99
C GLY A 78 -15.84 -17.06 -2.40
N SER A 79 -15.48 -16.02 -1.65
CA SER A 79 -16.45 -15.04 -1.14
C SER A 79 -17.00 -14.15 -2.27
N GLU A 80 -18.32 -13.97 -2.29
CA GLU A 80 -18.99 -13.12 -3.29
C GLU A 80 -19.19 -11.66 -2.82
N MET A 81 -19.07 -11.41 -1.53
CA MET A 81 -19.32 -10.10 -0.92
C MET A 81 -18.35 -9.83 0.23
N VAL A 82 -17.99 -8.56 0.39
CA VAL A 82 -17.26 -8.04 1.55
C VAL A 82 -18.10 -6.95 2.23
N ILE A 83 -18.02 -6.87 3.55
CA ILE A 83 -18.69 -5.84 4.36
C ILE A 83 -17.71 -5.34 5.42
N CYS A 84 -17.77 -4.05 5.75
CA CYS A 84 -17.04 -3.48 6.88
C CYS A 84 -17.87 -2.37 7.55
N ALA A 85 -17.54 -2.07 8.80
CA ALA A 85 -17.91 -0.83 9.44
C ALA A 85 -16.64 0.04 9.53
N SER A 86 -16.73 1.27 9.05
CA SER A 86 -15.58 2.18 8.94
C SER A 86 -15.89 3.56 9.50
#